data_AF-A0A7Y2VNJ3-F1
#
_entry.id   AF-A0A7Y2VNJ3-F1
#
_cell.length_a   1.000
_cell.length_b   1.000
_cell.length_c   1.000
_cell.angle_alpha   90.00
_cell.angle_beta   90.00
_cell.angle_gamma   90.00
#
_symmetry.space_group_name_H-M   'P 1'
#
loop_
_entity.id
_entity.type
_entity.pdbx_description
1 polymer ?
#
loop_
_entity_poly.entity_id
_entity_poly.type
_entity_poly.pdbx_seq_one_letter_code
_entity_poly.pdbx_strand_id
1 'polypeptide(L)' 'MPRNVTPYKDSSQGKKEQVTTMFDAISGEYDGLNRVISFGIDVKWRKKVVGILKTKSPDKILDIATGTGDLA' A
#
# COMPACT_ATOMS: atom_id res chain seq x y z
N MET A 1 25.94 11.15 11.13
CA MET A 1 24.72 11.96 10.94
C MET A 1 23.76 11.22 10.02
N PRO A 2 22.45 11.20 10.27
CA PRO A 2 21.50 10.57 9.35
C PRO A 2 21.50 11.34 8.02
N ARG A 3 21.66 10.63 6.90
CA ARG A 3 21.54 11.25 5.56
C ARG A 3 20.08 11.61 5.32
N ASN A 4 19.81 12.88 5.01
CA ASN A 4 18.51 13.30 4.50
C ASN A 4 18.34 12.77 3.07
N VAL A 5 17.69 11.62 2.94
CA VAL A 5 17.30 11.04 1.66
C VAL A 5 15.94 11.62 1.26
N THR A 6 15.90 12.26 0.08
CA THR A 6 14.69 12.78 -0.55
C THR A 6 14.47 12.08 -1.90
N PRO A 7 13.21 11.86 -2.33
CA PRO A 7 12.91 11.25 -3.62
C PRO A 7 13.41 12.05 -4.82
N TYR A 8 13.27 13.37 -4.79
CA TYR A 8 13.59 14.27 -5.90
C TYR A 8 14.66 15.27 -5.46
N LYS A 9 15.86 15.15 -6.02
CA LYS A 9 17.02 16.00 -5.65
C LYS A 9 16.85 17.46 -6.05
N ASP A 10 16.07 17.72 -7.09
CA ASP A 10 15.87 19.05 -7.66
C ASP A 10 14.53 19.71 -7.25
N SER A 11 13.82 19.11 -6.28
CA SER A 11 12.55 19.67 -5.78
C SER A 11 12.78 20.57 -4.57
N SER A 12 12.13 21.74 -4.57
CA SER A 12 12.09 22.67 -3.44
C SER A 12 11.07 22.27 -2.35
N GLN A 13 10.29 21.21 -2.59
CA GLN A 13 9.26 20.72 -1.66
C GLN A 13 9.88 19.95 -0.49
N GLY A 14 9.16 19.90 0.63
CA GLY A 14 9.56 19.12 1.79
C GLY A 14 9.58 17.62 1.51
N LYS A 15 10.39 16.86 2.25
CA LYS A 15 10.50 15.39 2.08
C LYS A 15 9.14 14.69 2.08
N LYS A 16 8.22 15.10 2.96
CA LYS A 16 6.88 14.49 3.07
C LYS A 16 6.07 14.68 1.79
N GLU A 17 6.04 15.90 1.25
CA GLU A 17 5.36 16.21 -0.01
C GLU A 17 5.96 15.43 -1.18
N GLN A 18 7.28 15.37 -1.25
CA GLN A 18 7.96 14.58 -2.29
C GLN A 18 7.63 13.08 -2.21
N VAL A 19 7.53 12.53 -1.00
CA VAL A 19 7.13 11.13 -0.80
C VAL A 19 5.69 10.92 -1.24
N THR A 20 4.77 11.82 -0.89
CA THR A 20 3.38 11.76 -1.38
C THR A 20 3.34 11.78 -2.91
N THR A 21 3.98 12.75 -3.56
CA THR A 21 4.02 12.85 -5.03
C THR A 21 4.60 11.58 -5.68
N MET A 22 5.67 11.02 -5.10
CA MET A 22 6.27 9.78 -5.61
C MET A 22 5.30 8.61 -5.54
N PHE A 23 4.57 8.46 -4.44
CA PHE A 23 3.58 7.39 -4.29
C PHE A 23 2.35 7.62 -5.18
N ASP A 24 1.86 8.86 -5.27
CA ASP A 24 0.74 9.20 -6.16
C ASP A 24 1.04 8.80 -7.61
N ALA A 25 2.26 9.08 -8.08
CA ALA A 25 2.70 8.78 -9.44
C ALA A 25 2.73 7.27 -9.78
N ILE A 26 2.93 6.39 -8.78
CA ILE A 26 3.03 4.94 -9.00
C ILE A 26 1.79 4.16 -8.54
N SER A 27 0.93 4.78 -7.74
CA SER A 27 -0.20 4.12 -7.06
C SER A 27 -1.14 3.39 -8.03
N GLY A 28 -1.43 3.97 -9.19
CA GLY A 28 -2.36 3.39 -10.18
C GLY A 28 -1.90 2.06 -10.77
N GLU A 29 -0.59 1.86 -10.93
CA GLU A 29 -0.01 0.64 -11.50
C GLU A 29 0.44 -0.36 -10.42
N TYR A 30 0.48 0.07 -9.16
CA TYR A 30 1.09 -0.68 -8.06
C TYR A 30 0.37 -2.00 -7.80
N ASP A 31 -0.97 -2.00 -7.80
CA ASP A 31 -1.76 -3.21 -7.57
C ASP A 31 -1.67 -4.19 -8.74
N GLY A 32 -1.64 -3.68 -9.98
CA GLY A 32 -1.40 -4.47 -11.18
C GLY A 32 -0.03 -5.14 -11.15
N LEU A 33 1.02 -4.38 -10.80
CA LEU A 33 2.36 -4.92 -10.64
C LEU A 33 2.40 -5.98 -9.54
N ASN A 34 1.82 -5.71 -8.37
CA ASN A 34 1.75 -6.67 -7.26
C ASN A 34 1.04 -7.96 -7.66
N ARG A 35 -0.03 -7.86 -8.45
CA ARG A 35 -0.77 -9.00 -8.99
C ARG A 35 0.11 -9.86 -9.91
N VAL A 36 0.91 -9.22 -10.76
CA VAL A 36 1.81 -9.91 -11.70
C VAL A 36 3.00 -10.54 -10.99
N ILE A 37 3.75 -9.77 -10.18
CA ILE A 37 4.97 -10.28 -9.54
C ILE A 37 4.68 -11.36 -8.49
N SER A 38 3.50 -11.33 -7.87
CA SER A 38 3.06 -12.38 -6.95
C SER A 38 2.43 -13.58 -7.66
N PHE A 39 2.32 -13.57 -9.00
CA PHE A 39 1.57 -14.57 -9.77
C PHE A 39 0.14 -14.78 -9.24
N GLY A 40 -0.52 -13.72 -8.78
CA GLY A 40 -1.87 -13.79 -8.20
C GLY A 40 -1.98 -14.48 -6.84
N ILE A 41 -0.86 -14.79 -6.19
CA ILE A 41 -0.85 -15.31 -4.81
C ILE A 41 -1.41 -14.27 -3.85
N ASP A 42 -1.27 -12.97 -4.19
CA ASP A 42 -1.76 -11.87 -3.37
C ASP A 42 -3.27 -11.98 -3.06
N VAL A 43 -4.07 -12.30 -4.09
CA VAL A 43 -5.52 -12.52 -3.96
C VAL A 43 -5.83 -13.62 -2.96
N LYS A 44 -5.09 -14.73 -3.04
CA LYS A 44 -5.38 -15.92 -2.24
C LYS A 44 -5.16 -15.64 -0.76
N TRP A 45 -4.07 -14.96 -0.41
CA TRP A 45 -3.84 -14.64 1.00
C TRP A 45 -4.82 -13.57 1.51
N ARG A 46 -5.18 -12.55 0.70
CA ARG A 46 -6.20 -11.54 1.10
C ARG A 46 -7.54 -12.20 1.40
N LYS A 47 -8.02 -13.06 0.50
CA LYS A 47 -9.25 -13.85 0.71
C LYS A 47 -9.18 -14.72 1.97
N LYS A 48 -8.01 -15.31 2.26
CA LYS A 48 -7.80 -16.07 3.49
C LYS A 48 -7.90 -15.19 4.74
N VAL A 49 -7.29 -14.00 4.73
CA VAL A 49 -7.39 -13.04 5.84
C VAL A 49 -8.84 -12.64 6.09
N VAL A 50 -9.57 -12.25 5.05
CA VAL A 50 -11.01 -11.91 5.15
C VAL A 50 -11.81 -13.10 5.67
N GLY A 51 -11.53 -14.31 5.19
CA GLY A 51 -12.17 -15.54 5.67
C GLY A 51 -11.95 -15.77 7.17
N ILE A 52 -10.72 -15.59 7.65
CA ILE A 52 -10.39 -15.70 9.08
C ILE A 52 -11.15 -14.64 9.89
N LEU A 53 -11.18 -13.38 9.43
CA LEU A 53 -11.90 -12.31 10.13
C LEU A 53 -13.41 -12.57 10.20
N LYS A 54 -14.03 -13.09 9.13
CA LYS A 54 -15.45 -13.46 9.13
C LYS A 54 -15.81 -14.48 10.20
N THR A 55 -14.92 -15.42 10.52
CA THR A 55 -15.17 -16.41 11.60
C THR A 55 -15.25 -15.79 13.00
N LYS A 56 -14.74 -14.56 13.16
CA LYS A 56 -14.76 -13.83 14.43
C LYS A 56 -15.99 -12.94 14.60
N SER A 57 -16.82 -12.80 13.56
CA SER A 57 -18.02 -11.94 13.54
C SER A 57 -17.81 -10.57 14.19
N PRO A 58 -16.78 -9.79 13.77
CA PRO A 58 -16.52 -8.50 14.38
C PRO A 58 -17.59 -7.47 13.97
N ASP A 59 -18.07 -6.67 14.92
CA ASP A 59 -19.00 -5.56 14.63
C ASP A 59 -18.30 -4.40 13.90
N LYS A 60 -16.99 -4.24 14.07
CA LYS A 60 -16.17 -3.18 13.46
C LYS A 60 -14.79 -3.69 13.10
N ILE A 61 -14.27 -3.26 11.96
CA ILE A 61 -12.92 -3.57 11.46
C ILE A 61 -12.21 -2.25 11.14
N LEU A 62 -10.91 -2.16 11.47
CA LEU A 62 -10.03 -1.07 11.09
C LEU A 62 -8.85 -1.64 10.32
N ASP A 63 -8.68 -1.21 9.06
CA ASP A 63 -7.51 -1.53 8.25
C ASP A 63 -6.48 -0.39 8.36
N ILE A 64 -5.31 -0.69 8.93
CA ILE A 64 -4.25 0.28 9.18
C ILE A 64 -3.22 0.18 8.07
N ALA A 65 -2.86 1.32 7.48
CA ALA A 65 -1.93 1.38 6.34
C ALA A 65 -2.42 0.58 5.12
N THR A 66 -3.73 0.62 4.87
CA THR A 66 -4.42 -0.09 3.78
C THR A 66 -3.91 0.22 2.37
N GLY A 67 -3.13 1.31 2.21
CA GLY A 67 -2.61 1.71 0.91
C GLY A 67 -3.75 2.08 -0.05
N THR A 68 -3.82 1.41 -1.20
CA THR A 68 -4.89 1.56 -2.19
C THR A 68 -6.23 0.95 -1.77
N GLY A 69 -6.28 0.20 -0.67
CA GLY A 69 -7.50 -0.44 -0.20
C GLY A 69 -7.80 -1.81 -0.82
N ASP A 70 -6.86 -2.43 -1.54
CA ASP A 70 -7.05 -3.73 -2.25
C ASP A 70 -7.42 -4.92 -1.33
N LEU A 71 -7.41 -4.75 -0.01
CA LEU A 71 -7.88 -5.75 0.97
C LEU A 71 -9.39 -5.63 1.27
N ALA A 72 -9.96 -4.43 1.15
CA ALA A 72 -11.32 -4.09 1.61
C ALA A 72 -12.43 -4.60 0.67
#